data_AF-A0A956JE22-F1
#
_entry.id   AF-A0A956JE22-F1
#
_cell.length_a   1.000
_cell.length_b   1.000
_cell.length_c   1.000
_cell.angle_alpha   90.00
_cell.angle_beta   90.00
_cell.angle_gamma   90.00
#
_symmetry.space_group_name_H-M   'P 1'
#
loop_
_entity.id
_entity.type
_entity.pdbx_description
1 polymer ?
#
loop_
_entity_poly.entity_id
_entity_poly.type
_entity_poly.pdbx_seq_one_letter_code
_entity_poly.pdbx_strand_id
1 'polypeptide(L)'
;MRPRPCRVAAASLLLGVTLAGACRSDGPPPGVEDLRIEQPTGYYEREGFTQLVPPVHLPSSSFVLDQVEIWVRLPEDASISVHEDELGRPTLEFPPGTIADRVEYDGRGEARTIVDIRGTSIDDDGSQTFHVYRPTSLEPGVPLFGLAWAREDGEAHGAATERLLAELSALPPAVNMPQARRERFLEGVRGRNACAACHALSRPENTRPREHGLVNRSTDRSGFFTPHTVLWDEVPLEPYGAHDRSWDDPSIEVRCGDETSQAEDRQCPDGVTLPRGRLRWDAQEPDAKAHLEAVCESRAWLLAHLALDGRATLASVMAPCQKN
;
A
#
# COMPACT_ATOMS: atom_id res chain seq x y z
N MET A 1 13.80 94.67 2.62
CA MET A 1 14.82 93.79 3.25
C MET A 1 14.17 93.14 4.46
N ARG A 2 14.13 91.83 4.71
CA ARG A 2 14.54 90.58 4.04
C ARG A 2 13.44 89.52 4.37
N PRO A 3 13.26 88.49 3.53
CA PRO A 3 12.26 87.43 3.73
C PRO A 3 12.81 86.17 4.44
N ARG A 4 11.89 85.24 4.78
CA ARG A 4 11.99 83.78 5.06
C ARG A 4 12.11 83.34 6.55
N PRO A 5 11.73 82.09 6.93
CA PRO A 5 11.30 80.94 6.10
C PRO A 5 10.04 80.14 6.55
N CYS A 6 9.49 79.37 5.58
CA CYS A 6 8.68 78.15 5.77
C CYS A 6 9.50 76.96 6.28
N ARG A 7 8.90 76.10 7.12
CA ARG A 7 9.11 74.62 7.21
C ARG A 7 7.80 74.00 7.75
N VAL A 8 7.06 73.13 7.04
CA VAL A 8 7.30 71.71 6.68
C VAL A 8 7.52 70.87 7.97
N ALA A 9 6.84 69.79 8.32
CA ALA A 9 5.81 68.94 7.68
C ALA A 9 5.03 68.21 8.79
N ALA A 10 3.73 67.98 8.58
CA ALA A 10 2.98 66.96 9.30
C ALA A 10 3.12 65.65 8.52
N ALA A 11 3.90 64.71 9.06
CA ALA A 11 3.97 63.34 8.57
C ALA A 11 2.82 62.53 9.18
N SER A 12 1.73 62.39 8.42
CA SER A 12 0.69 61.40 8.71
C SER A 12 1.25 60.01 8.42
N LEU A 13 1.62 59.26 9.46
CA LEU A 13 1.84 57.82 9.37
C LEU A 13 0.47 57.14 9.14
N LEU A 14 0.15 56.91 7.87
CA LEU A 14 -0.89 55.94 7.50
C LEU A 14 -0.35 54.55 7.81
N LEU A 15 -0.77 54.00 8.96
CA LEU A 15 -0.68 52.58 9.26
C LEU A 15 -1.61 51.85 8.28
N GLY A 16 -1.11 51.57 7.08
CA GLY A 16 -1.74 50.66 6.13
C GLY A 16 -1.67 49.26 6.69
N VAL A 17 -2.65 48.88 7.52
CA VAL A 17 -2.91 47.48 7.84
C VAL A 17 -3.39 46.83 6.56
N THR A 18 -2.46 46.29 5.79
CA THR A 18 -2.77 45.33 4.74
C THR A 18 -3.32 44.10 5.44
N LEU A 19 -4.64 44.07 5.62
CA LEU A 19 -5.43 42.84 5.73
C LEU A 19 -5.24 42.08 4.40
N ALA A 20 -4.06 41.50 4.23
CA ALA A 20 -3.88 40.35 3.38
C ALA A 20 -4.67 39.23 4.07
N GLY A 21 -5.98 39.26 3.88
CA GLY A 21 -6.84 38.12 4.10
C GLY A 21 -6.28 37.04 3.20
N ALA A 22 -5.43 36.20 3.78
CA ALA A 22 -5.00 34.97 3.15
C ALA A 22 -6.28 34.17 2.93
N CYS A 23 -6.85 34.27 1.73
CA CYS A 23 -7.71 33.25 1.19
C CYS A 23 -6.84 31.99 1.17
N ARG A 24 -6.78 31.27 2.30
CA ARG A 24 -6.42 29.86 2.27
C ARG A 24 -7.42 29.27 1.30
N SER A 25 -6.94 28.85 0.14
CA SER A 25 -7.71 27.99 -0.71
C SER A 25 -8.01 26.75 0.13
N ASP A 26 -9.25 26.59 0.56
CA ASP A 26 -9.69 25.40 1.31
C ASP A 26 -9.67 24.12 0.45
N GLY A 27 -9.18 24.21 -0.79
CA GLY A 27 -9.02 23.08 -1.71
C GLY A 27 -7.63 22.46 -1.67
N PRO A 28 -7.47 21.28 -2.30
CA PRO A 28 -6.20 20.59 -2.37
C PRO A 28 -5.11 21.38 -3.10
N PRO A 29 -3.83 21.08 -2.80
CA PRO A 29 -2.72 21.54 -3.63
C PRO A 29 -2.92 21.15 -5.10
N PRO A 30 -2.35 21.90 -6.06
CA PRO A 30 -2.37 21.51 -7.46
C PRO A 30 -1.87 20.06 -7.66
N GLY A 31 -2.57 19.29 -8.51
CA GLY A 31 -2.24 17.89 -8.79
C GLY A 31 -2.64 16.88 -7.71
N VAL A 32 -3.25 17.34 -6.62
CA VAL A 32 -3.76 16.49 -5.53
C VAL A 32 -5.29 16.54 -5.51
N GLU A 33 -5.92 15.39 -5.29
CA GLU A 33 -7.37 15.27 -5.09
C GLU A 33 -7.67 14.86 -3.66
N ASP A 34 -8.74 15.42 -3.08
CA ASP A 34 -9.28 14.96 -1.79
C ASP A 34 -10.24 13.79 -1.99
N LEU A 35 -10.02 12.71 -1.24
CA LEU A 35 -10.84 11.51 -1.28
C LEU A 35 -11.56 11.30 0.05
N ARG A 36 -12.66 10.55 0.01
CA ARG A 36 -13.43 10.21 1.22
C ARG A 36 -14.15 8.88 1.10
N ILE A 37 -14.12 8.10 2.18
CA ILE A 37 -14.96 6.91 2.38
C ILE A 37 -15.84 7.17 3.61
N GLU A 38 -17.12 7.47 3.38
CA GLU A 38 -18.04 7.81 4.48
C GLU A 38 -18.46 6.59 5.31
N GLN A 39 -18.49 5.41 4.70
CA GLN A 39 -18.93 4.16 5.33
C GLN A 39 -17.91 3.04 5.07
N PRO A 40 -16.81 2.98 5.85
CA PRO A 40 -15.74 2.02 5.57
C PRO A 40 -16.14 0.57 5.85
N THR A 41 -17.04 0.32 6.80
CA THR A 41 -17.51 -1.04 7.12
C THR A 41 -18.17 -1.65 5.89
N GLY A 42 -17.64 -2.77 5.38
CA GLY A 42 -18.15 -3.47 4.19
C GLY A 42 -18.00 -2.67 2.88
N TYR A 43 -17.12 -1.65 2.84
CA TYR A 43 -16.89 -0.83 1.65
C TYR A 43 -16.45 -1.68 0.46
N TYR A 44 -15.42 -2.52 0.66
CA TYR A 44 -14.81 -3.28 -0.41
C TYR A 44 -15.78 -4.23 -1.10
N GLU A 45 -16.56 -4.99 -0.35
CA GLU A 45 -17.55 -5.91 -0.89
C GLU A 45 -18.69 -5.16 -1.62
N ARG A 46 -19.15 -4.04 -1.06
CA ARG A 46 -20.19 -3.21 -1.71
C ARG A 46 -19.73 -2.60 -3.03
N GLU A 47 -18.47 -2.16 -3.09
CA GLU A 47 -17.89 -1.56 -4.28
C GLU A 47 -17.37 -2.60 -5.28
N GLY A 48 -17.58 -3.90 -5.03
CA GLY A 48 -17.25 -4.98 -5.97
C GLY A 48 -15.76 -5.34 -6.00
N PHE A 49 -15.01 -5.06 -4.93
CA PHE A 49 -13.66 -5.57 -4.77
C PHE A 49 -13.68 -7.06 -4.40
N THR A 50 -12.64 -7.77 -4.82
CA THR A 50 -12.32 -9.13 -4.40
C THR A 50 -11.05 -9.11 -3.56
N GLN A 51 -11.06 -9.81 -2.43
CA GLN A 51 -9.87 -10.00 -1.63
C GLN A 51 -8.94 -11.01 -2.30
N LEU A 52 -7.67 -10.66 -2.43
CA LEU A 52 -6.62 -11.59 -2.85
C LEU A 52 -5.73 -11.93 -1.65
N VAL A 53 -5.64 -13.21 -1.34
CA VAL A 53 -4.81 -13.74 -0.26
C VAL A 53 -3.43 -14.12 -0.82
N PRO A 54 -2.34 -13.47 -0.38
CA PRO A 54 -0.99 -13.78 -0.85
C PRO A 54 -0.53 -15.17 -0.38
N PRO A 55 0.48 -15.79 -1.03
CA PRO A 55 1.00 -17.09 -0.61
C PRO A 55 1.78 -17.02 0.71
N VAL A 56 2.23 -15.83 1.10
CA VAL A 56 2.83 -15.58 2.41
C VAL A 56 2.25 -14.30 2.97
N HIS A 57 2.15 -14.22 4.30
CA HIS A 57 1.57 -13.07 4.97
C HIS A 57 2.32 -11.78 4.65
N LEU A 58 1.61 -10.66 4.76
CA LEU A 58 2.19 -9.33 4.65
C LEU A 58 2.53 -8.81 6.05
N PRO A 59 3.68 -8.16 6.26
CA PRO A 59 3.98 -7.62 7.57
C PRO A 59 2.98 -6.54 8.00
N SER A 60 2.63 -6.56 9.27
CA SER A 60 1.76 -5.61 9.94
C SER A 60 2.54 -4.77 10.96
N SER A 61 2.02 -3.58 11.24
CA SER A 61 2.46 -2.76 12.38
C SER A 61 1.94 -3.26 13.74
N SER A 62 0.95 -4.16 13.76
CA SER A 62 0.33 -4.74 14.97
C SER A 62 0.69 -6.22 15.13
N PHE A 63 0.72 -6.72 16.37
CA PHE A 63 1.00 -8.12 16.70
C PHE A 63 -0.27 -9.00 16.68
N VAL A 64 -1.42 -8.41 16.39
CA VAL A 64 -2.71 -9.09 16.29
C VAL A 64 -2.80 -9.76 14.90
N LEU A 65 -3.61 -10.84 14.75
CA LEU A 65 -3.87 -11.64 13.53
C LEU A 65 -3.80 -10.88 12.19
N ASP A 66 -3.57 -11.54 11.05
CA ASP A 66 -3.55 -10.96 9.68
C ASP A 66 -4.30 -9.65 9.52
N GLN A 67 -3.55 -8.56 9.71
CA GLN A 67 -4.10 -7.22 9.70
C GLN A 67 -4.00 -6.58 8.32
N VAL A 68 -3.43 -7.27 7.33
CA VAL A 68 -3.20 -6.69 6.01
C VAL A 68 -3.96 -7.50 4.98
N GLU A 69 -4.91 -6.85 4.31
CA GLU A 69 -5.70 -7.43 3.23
C GLU A 69 -5.38 -6.71 1.91
N ILE A 70 -5.41 -7.46 0.81
CA ILE A 70 -5.28 -6.90 -0.53
C ILE A 70 -6.62 -7.03 -1.23
N TRP A 71 -7.14 -5.91 -1.71
CA TRP A 71 -8.42 -5.83 -2.38
C TRP A 71 -8.21 -5.35 -3.80
N VAL A 72 -8.79 -6.05 -4.77
CA VAL A 72 -8.69 -5.70 -6.20
C VAL A 72 -10.08 -5.59 -6.80
N ARG A 73 -10.31 -4.53 -7.56
CA ARG A 73 -11.50 -4.34 -8.39
C ARG A 73 -11.07 -4.21 -9.84
N LEU A 74 -11.70 -4.98 -10.71
CA LEU A 74 -11.55 -4.87 -12.17
C LEU A 74 -12.82 -4.23 -12.76
N PRO A 75 -12.73 -3.61 -13.95
CA PRO A 75 -13.92 -3.31 -14.73
C PRO A 75 -14.66 -4.60 -15.12
N GLU A 76 -15.96 -4.48 -15.35
CA GLU A 76 -16.78 -5.58 -15.86
C GLU A 76 -16.22 -6.08 -17.21
N ASP A 77 -16.18 -7.40 -17.39
CA ASP A 77 -15.67 -8.10 -18.58
C ASP A 77 -14.20 -7.84 -18.97
N ALA A 78 -13.44 -7.11 -18.14
CA ALA A 78 -12.05 -6.84 -18.42
C ALA A 78 -11.16 -8.08 -18.18
N SER A 79 -10.11 -8.21 -18.99
CA SER A 79 -9.15 -9.30 -18.87
C SER A 79 -7.76 -8.80 -18.51
N ILE A 80 -7.09 -9.53 -17.63
CA ILE A 80 -5.68 -9.32 -17.27
C ILE A 80 -4.81 -9.99 -18.33
N SER A 81 -3.87 -9.25 -18.91
CA SER A 81 -2.92 -9.78 -19.88
C SER A 81 -1.73 -10.44 -19.16
N VAL A 82 -1.14 -11.45 -19.79
CA VAL A 82 0.08 -12.11 -19.30
C VAL A 82 1.18 -11.88 -20.32
N HIS A 83 2.33 -11.42 -19.82
CA HIS A 83 3.54 -11.19 -20.62
C HIS A 83 4.68 -11.98 -20.02
N GLU A 84 5.79 -12.08 -20.73
CA GLU A 84 7.05 -12.55 -20.16
C GLU A 84 7.93 -11.36 -19.77
N ASP A 85 8.60 -11.44 -18.63
CA ASP A 85 9.67 -10.51 -18.27
C ASP A 85 10.98 -10.85 -19.03
N GLU A 86 12.04 -10.08 -18.77
CA GLU A 86 13.35 -10.28 -19.41
C GLU A 86 13.98 -11.65 -19.11
N LEU A 87 13.50 -12.36 -18.10
CA LEU A 87 13.95 -13.69 -17.68
C LEU A 87 12.99 -14.80 -18.16
N GLY A 88 11.98 -14.47 -18.98
CA GLY A 88 10.98 -15.43 -19.46
C GLY A 88 9.94 -15.81 -18.40
N ARG A 89 9.82 -15.05 -17.30
CA ARG A 89 8.83 -15.33 -16.25
C ARG A 89 7.51 -14.62 -16.56
N PRO A 90 6.35 -15.27 -16.34
CA PRO A 90 5.08 -14.63 -16.56
C PRO A 90 4.87 -13.44 -15.61
N THR A 91 4.42 -12.32 -16.16
CA THR A 91 4.07 -11.08 -15.46
C THR A 91 2.69 -10.62 -15.90
N LEU A 92 1.97 -9.95 -15.01
CA LEU A 92 0.59 -9.50 -15.26
C LEU A 92 0.58 -8.06 -15.79
N GLU A 93 -0.41 -7.73 -16.60
CA GLU A 93 -0.76 -6.35 -16.95
C GLU A 93 -2.26 -6.17 -16.74
N PHE A 94 -2.60 -5.38 -15.74
CA PHE A 94 -3.98 -5.09 -15.36
C PHE A 94 -4.59 -4.03 -16.30
N PRO A 95 -5.87 -4.20 -16.68
CA PRO A 95 -6.52 -3.29 -17.62
C PRO A 95 -6.85 -1.92 -16.98
N PRO A 96 -7.01 -0.86 -17.79
CA PRO A 96 -7.61 0.41 -17.37
C PRO A 96 -8.91 0.21 -16.56
N GLY A 97 -9.11 1.05 -15.55
CA GLY A 97 -10.20 0.98 -14.57
C GLY A 97 -9.96 0.03 -13.40
N THR A 98 -8.81 -0.65 -13.34
CA THR A 98 -8.42 -1.48 -12.19
C THR A 98 -8.10 -0.61 -10.96
N ILE A 99 -8.54 -1.04 -9.77
CA ILE A 99 -8.11 -0.49 -8.48
C ILE A 99 -7.55 -1.61 -7.61
N ALA A 100 -6.39 -1.39 -7.00
CA ALA A 100 -5.79 -2.31 -6.05
C ALA A 100 -5.41 -1.59 -4.74
N ASP A 101 -5.92 -2.08 -3.61
CA ASP A 101 -5.73 -1.52 -2.28
C ASP A 101 -5.04 -2.51 -1.34
N ARG A 102 -4.01 -2.04 -0.63
CA ARG A 102 -3.51 -2.67 0.61
C ARG A 102 -4.20 -1.99 1.79
N VAL A 103 -4.98 -2.76 2.53
CA VAL A 103 -5.74 -2.31 3.69
C VAL A 103 -5.12 -2.88 4.95
N GLU A 104 -4.64 -2.01 5.83
CA GLU A 104 -4.17 -2.39 7.14
C GLU A 104 -5.26 -2.11 8.18
N TYR A 105 -5.49 -3.10 9.03
CA TYR A 105 -6.44 -3.06 10.13
C TYR A 105 -5.70 -3.10 11.48
N ASP A 106 -6.43 -2.79 12.54
CA ASP A 106 -6.06 -3.13 13.91
C ASP A 106 -7.29 -3.65 14.67
N GLY A 107 -7.07 -4.43 15.72
CA GLY A 107 -8.14 -5.04 16.52
C GLY A 107 -8.69 -6.37 15.95
N ARG A 108 -9.84 -6.81 16.49
CA ARG A 108 -10.52 -8.07 16.11
C ARG A 108 -12.04 -7.91 16.16
N GLY A 109 -12.75 -8.68 15.34
CA GLY A 109 -14.22 -8.74 15.34
C GLY A 109 -14.84 -7.35 15.18
N GLU A 110 -15.80 -7.00 16.05
CA GLU A 110 -16.48 -5.70 16.03
C GLU A 110 -15.58 -4.51 16.38
N ALA A 111 -14.44 -4.76 17.05
CA ALA A 111 -13.46 -3.72 17.37
C ALA A 111 -12.42 -3.51 16.25
N ARG A 112 -12.55 -4.23 15.12
CA ARG A 112 -11.64 -4.09 13.99
C ARG A 112 -11.82 -2.72 13.33
N THR A 113 -10.72 -2.01 13.10
CA THR A 113 -10.73 -0.70 12.45
C THR A 113 -9.64 -0.62 11.39
N ILE A 114 -9.86 0.19 10.35
CA ILE A 114 -8.87 0.46 9.31
C ILE A 114 -7.90 1.50 9.85
N VAL A 115 -6.59 1.25 9.74
CA VAL A 115 -5.53 2.17 10.19
C VAL A 115 -4.76 2.80 9.03
N ASP A 116 -4.71 2.14 7.88
CA ASP A 116 -4.06 2.63 6.67
C ASP A 116 -4.65 1.95 5.43
N ILE A 117 -4.94 2.72 4.38
CA ILE A 117 -5.14 2.16 3.03
C ILE A 117 -4.12 2.83 2.12
N ARG A 118 -3.44 2.03 1.31
CA ARG A 118 -2.58 2.50 0.23
C ARG A 118 -2.95 1.75 -1.03
N GLY A 119 -3.21 2.46 -2.11
CA GLY A 119 -3.62 1.83 -3.34
C GLY A 119 -3.19 2.57 -4.58
N THR A 120 -3.60 2.00 -5.70
CA THR A 120 -3.38 2.54 -7.04
C THR A 120 -4.61 2.28 -7.88
N SER A 121 -5.07 3.29 -8.62
CA SER A 121 -5.98 3.13 -9.75
C SER A 121 -5.20 3.18 -11.06
N ILE A 122 -5.66 2.41 -12.04
CA ILE A 122 -5.30 2.57 -13.45
C ILE A 122 -6.48 3.31 -14.08
N ASP A 123 -6.26 4.53 -14.52
CA ASP A 123 -7.30 5.40 -15.08
C ASP A 123 -7.63 4.98 -16.53
N ASP A 124 -8.71 5.50 -17.10
CA ASP A 124 -9.23 5.07 -18.42
C ASP A 124 -8.21 5.25 -19.56
N ASP A 125 -7.28 6.20 -19.44
CA ASP A 125 -6.19 6.44 -20.40
C ASP A 125 -4.93 5.60 -20.15
N GLY A 126 -4.97 4.71 -19.15
CA GLY A 126 -3.86 3.87 -18.73
C GLY A 126 -2.85 4.57 -17.81
N SER A 127 -3.04 5.86 -17.52
CA SER A 127 -2.26 6.52 -16.47
C SER A 127 -2.59 5.93 -15.09
N GLN A 128 -1.73 6.17 -14.12
CA GLN A 128 -1.90 5.61 -12.79
C GLN A 128 -1.95 6.72 -11.74
N THR A 129 -2.87 6.56 -10.81
CA THR A 129 -3.05 7.46 -9.68
C THR A 129 -2.76 6.68 -8.41
N PHE A 130 -1.86 7.20 -7.57
CA PHE A 130 -1.66 6.69 -6.22
C PHE A 130 -2.65 7.34 -5.28
N HIS A 131 -3.13 6.57 -4.29
CA HIS A 131 -3.97 7.11 -3.24
C HIS A 131 -3.66 6.50 -1.87
N VAL A 132 -4.03 7.26 -0.85
CA VAL A 132 -3.94 6.85 0.55
C VAL A 132 -5.21 7.25 1.28
N TYR A 133 -5.69 6.40 2.18
CA TYR A 133 -6.75 6.77 3.13
C TYR A 133 -6.30 6.54 4.56
N ARG A 134 -6.79 7.39 5.47
CA ARG A 134 -6.58 7.29 6.91
C ARG A 134 -7.89 7.53 7.64
N PRO A 135 -8.11 6.85 8.77
CA PRO A 135 -9.33 7.05 9.53
C PRO A 135 -9.28 8.41 10.24
N THR A 136 -10.44 9.03 10.42
CA THR A 136 -10.53 10.30 11.17
C THR A 136 -10.38 10.11 12.69
N SER A 137 -10.48 8.88 13.18
CA SER A 137 -10.19 8.46 14.56
C SER A 137 -9.84 6.97 14.60
N LEU A 138 -9.54 6.39 15.78
CA LEU A 138 -9.30 4.95 15.89
C LEU A 138 -10.56 4.13 16.26
N GLU A 139 -11.73 4.77 16.28
CA GLU A 139 -12.99 4.06 16.54
C GLU A 139 -13.39 3.21 15.31
N PRO A 140 -14.01 2.03 15.52
CA PRO A 140 -14.50 1.21 14.41
C PRO A 140 -15.54 1.95 13.55
N GLY A 141 -15.43 1.80 12.22
CA GLY A 141 -16.42 2.28 11.26
C GLY A 141 -16.45 3.79 11.02
N VAL A 142 -15.49 4.55 11.52
CA VAL A 142 -15.41 6.01 11.28
C VAL A 142 -15.02 6.33 9.85
N PRO A 143 -15.49 7.45 9.28
CA PRO A 143 -15.10 7.87 7.94
C PRO A 143 -13.58 7.92 7.73
N LEU A 144 -13.16 7.66 6.50
CA LEU A 144 -11.77 7.82 6.07
C LEU A 144 -11.63 9.07 5.22
N PHE A 145 -10.60 9.85 5.46
CA PHE A 145 -10.14 10.89 4.52
C PHE A 145 -8.98 10.33 3.72
N GLY A 146 -8.80 10.81 2.50
CA GLY A 146 -7.70 10.37 1.66
C GLY A 146 -7.23 11.44 0.69
N LEU A 147 -6.13 11.13 0.02
CA LEU A 147 -5.51 11.97 -1.00
C LEU A 147 -5.14 11.11 -2.20
N ALA A 148 -5.36 11.62 -3.41
CA ALA A 148 -4.91 11.02 -4.66
C ALA A 148 -3.95 11.95 -5.40
N TRP A 149 -3.00 11.39 -6.15
CA TRP A 149 -2.11 12.13 -7.03
C TRP A 149 -1.62 11.23 -8.16
N ALA A 150 -1.32 11.82 -9.32
CA ALA A 150 -0.75 11.09 -10.43
C ALA A 150 0.60 10.47 -10.03
N ARG A 151 0.80 9.19 -10.37
CA ARG A 151 2.00 8.41 -10.02
C ARG A 151 3.32 9.09 -10.40
N GLU A 152 3.36 9.67 -11.59
CA GLU A 152 4.56 10.29 -12.17
C GLU A 152 4.78 11.74 -11.71
N ASP A 153 3.82 12.31 -10.98
CA ASP A 153 3.90 13.67 -10.45
C ASP A 153 4.56 13.69 -9.06
N GLY A 154 5.89 13.82 -9.06
CA GLY A 154 6.68 13.92 -7.83
C GLY A 154 6.38 15.18 -7.00
N GLU A 155 5.92 16.27 -7.62
CA GLU A 155 5.55 17.50 -6.91
C GLU A 155 4.21 17.32 -6.19
N ALA A 156 3.20 16.80 -6.89
CA ALA A 156 1.90 16.45 -6.30
C ALA A 156 2.05 15.41 -5.19
N HIS A 157 2.93 14.41 -5.36
CA HIS A 157 3.27 13.47 -4.29
C HIS A 157 3.82 14.17 -3.04
N GLY A 158 4.78 15.09 -3.20
CA GLY A 158 5.33 15.87 -2.09
C GLY A 158 4.24 16.70 -1.40
N ALA A 159 3.38 17.36 -2.16
CA ALA A 159 2.27 18.15 -1.65
C ALA A 159 1.22 17.30 -0.93
N ALA A 160 0.84 16.15 -1.49
CA ALA A 160 -0.07 15.20 -0.85
C ALA A 160 0.51 14.65 0.45
N THR A 161 1.82 14.36 0.48
CA THR A 161 2.50 13.91 1.70
C THR A 161 2.44 14.97 2.80
N GLU A 162 2.82 16.22 2.51
CA GLU A 162 2.80 17.28 3.52
C GLU A 162 1.38 17.59 4.00
N ARG A 163 0.39 17.53 3.12
CA ARG A 163 -1.02 17.65 3.52
C ARG A 163 -1.46 16.50 4.42
N LEU A 164 -1.16 15.25 4.06
CA LEU A 164 -1.47 14.08 4.89
C LEU A 164 -0.88 14.23 6.30
N LEU A 165 0.37 14.66 6.40
CA LEU A 165 1.05 14.85 7.69
C LEU A 165 0.41 15.98 8.51
N ALA A 166 0.02 17.07 7.87
CA ALA A 166 -0.69 18.17 8.53
C ALA A 166 -2.03 17.69 9.12
N GLU A 167 -2.85 16.99 8.34
CA GLU A 167 -4.13 16.43 8.80
C GLU A 167 -3.92 15.43 9.94
N LEU A 168 -3.02 14.46 9.76
CA LEU A 168 -2.72 13.47 10.78
C LEU A 168 -2.20 14.11 12.08
N SER A 169 -1.44 15.20 12.00
CA SER A 169 -0.93 15.89 13.19
C SER A 169 -2.04 16.51 14.06
N ALA A 170 -3.20 16.79 13.46
CA ALA A 170 -4.37 17.35 14.12
C ALA A 170 -5.36 16.27 14.63
N LEU A 171 -5.17 15.01 14.25
CA LEU A 171 -6.06 13.90 14.59
C LEU A 171 -5.47 12.99 15.69
N PRO A 172 -6.32 12.25 16.44
CA PRO A 172 -5.87 11.14 17.26
C PRO A 172 -5.25 10.02 16.41
N PRO A 173 -4.22 9.30 16.90
CA PRO A 173 -3.60 9.49 18.22
C PRO A 173 -2.56 10.62 18.26
N ALA A 174 -2.14 11.17 17.12
CA ALA A 174 -0.99 12.08 17.02
C ALA A 174 -1.13 13.35 17.86
N VAL A 175 -2.32 13.97 17.88
CA VAL A 175 -2.60 15.17 18.71
C VAL A 175 -2.41 14.93 20.21
N ASN A 176 -2.56 13.68 20.64
CA ASN A 176 -2.43 13.25 22.05
C ASN A 176 -1.04 12.70 22.38
N MET A 177 -0.13 12.61 21.40
CA MET A 177 1.23 12.10 21.63
C MET A 177 2.16 13.20 22.16
N PRO A 178 3.14 12.85 23.02
CA PRO A 178 4.27 13.72 23.30
C PRO A 178 4.99 14.12 22.01
N GLN A 179 5.50 15.35 21.93
CA GLN A 179 6.08 15.93 20.70
C GLN A 179 7.07 14.99 20.01
N ALA A 180 8.08 14.49 20.73
CA ALA A 180 9.10 13.60 20.16
C ALA A 180 8.53 12.25 19.64
N ARG A 181 7.42 11.76 20.21
CA ARG A 181 6.72 10.57 19.71
C ARG A 181 5.89 10.90 18.47
N ARG A 182 5.21 12.05 18.47
CA ARG A 182 4.44 12.56 17.33
C ARG A 182 5.35 12.76 16.11
N GLU A 183 6.51 13.38 16.28
CA GLU A 183 7.48 13.62 15.21
C GLU A 183 7.96 12.29 14.59
N ARG A 184 8.31 11.30 15.42
CA ARG A 184 8.69 9.96 14.93
C ARG A 184 7.53 9.25 14.23
N PHE A 185 6.31 9.39 14.72
CA PHE A 185 5.12 8.83 14.08
C PHE A 185 4.93 9.43 12.68
N LEU A 186 4.93 10.77 12.57
CA LEU A 186 4.76 11.49 11.30
C LEU A 186 5.90 11.19 10.32
N GLU A 187 7.14 11.10 10.78
CA GLU A 187 8.27 10.70 9.93
C GLU A 187 8.13 9.25 9.42
N GLY A 188 7.63 8.34 10.27
CA GLY A 188 7.28 6.99 9.83
C GLY A 188 6.17 6.97 8.77
N VAL A 189 5.19 7.88 8.86
CA VAL A 189 4.16 8.03 7.81
C VAL A 189 4.78 8.57 6.52
N ARG A 190 5.63 9.59 6.60
CA ARG A 190 6.35 10.17 5.45
C ARG A 190 7.14 9.09 4.71
N GLY A 191 7.94 8.30 5.45
CA GLY A 191 8.72 7.22 4.87
C GLY A 191 7.88 6.16 4.16
N ARG A 192 6.72 5.80 4.73
CA ARG A 192 5.78 4.86 4.07
C ARG A 192 5.12 5.46 2.84
N ASN A 193 5.02 6.80 2.73
CA ASN A 193 4.38 7.47 1.59
C ASN A 193 5.21 7.51 0.30
N ALA A 194 6.47 7.06 0.33
CA ALA A 194 7.32 6.96 -0.85
C ALA A 194 6.92 5.79 -1.79
N CYS A 195 5.70 5.83 -2.32
CA CYS A 195 5.08 4.73 -3.06
C CYS A 195 5.82 4.36 -4.35
N ALA A 196 6.25 5.36 -5.14
CA ALA A 196 6.81 5.17 -6.48
C ALA A 196 8.00 4.19 -6.53
N ALA A 197 8.90 4.24 -5.54
CA ALA A 197 10.07 3.36 -5.51
C ALA A 197 9.69 1.89 -5.30
N CYS A 198 8.69 1.61 -4.47
CA CYS A 198 8.24 0.24 -4.18
C CYS A 198 7.34 -0.31 -5.29
N HIS A 199 6.65 0.57 -6.02
CA HIS A 199 5.67 0.23 -7.06
C HIS A 199 6.17 0.50 -8.49
N ALA A 200 7.48 0.67 -8.69
CA ALA A 200 8.08 0.83 -10.03
C ALA A 200 7.56 -0.29 -10.97
N LEU A 201 7.17 0.06 -12.21
CA LEU A 201 6.60 -0.95 -13.13
C LEU A 201 7.66 -2.01 -13.45
N SER A 202 7.25 -3.28 -13.44
CA SER A 202 8.12 -4.43 -13.71
C SER A 202 9.40 -4.45 -12.86
N ARG A 203 9.34 -3.95 -11.63
CA ARG A 203 10.48 -3.96 -10.71
C ARG A 203 10.91 -5.41 -10.44
N PRO A 204 12.19 -5.76 -10.62
CA PRO A 204 12.67 -7.08 -10.28
C PRO A 204 12.57 -7.33 -8.77
N GLU A 205 12.54 -8.61 -8.42
CA GLU A 205 12.69 -9.05 -7.04
C GLU A 205 14.08 -8.67 -6.53
N ASN A 206 14.18 -8.25 -5.26
CA ASN A 206 15.48 -8.08 -4.63
C ASN A 206 16.18 -9.45 -4.55
N THR A 207 17.46 -9.53 -4.92
CA THR A 207 18.31 -10.69 -4.64
C THR A 207 19.14 -10.51 -3.37
N ARG A 208 19.22 -9.26 -2.89
CA ARG A 208 19.91 -8.84 -1.68
C ARG A 208 19.08 -7.82 -0.92
N PRO A 209 19.28 -7.67 0.41
CA PRO A 209 18.59 -6.66 1.20
C PRO A 209 18.68 -5.27 0.57
N ARG A 210 17.50 -4.67 0.33
CA ARG A 210 17.32 -3.29 -0.14
C ARG A 210 17.88 -2.97 -1.53
N GLU A 211 18.16 -3.96 -2.37
CA GLU A 211 18.72 -3.77 -3.72
C GLU A 211 17.90 -2.79 -4.56
N HIS A 212 16.57 -2.93 -4.55
CA HIS A 212 15.63 -2.06 -5.26
C HIS A 212 14.65 -1.37 -4.30
N GLY A 213 15.06 -1.13 -3.05
CA GLY A 213 14.23 -0.51 -2.02
C GLY A 213 13.68 -1.49 -0.97
N LEU A 214 12.75 -1.02 -0.14
CA LEU A 214 12.32 -1.70 1.09
C LEU A 214 11.60 -3.03 0.84
N VAL A 215 10.77 -3.08 -0.20
CA VAL A 215 9.99 -4.26 -0.57
C VAL A 215 10.90 -5.24 -1.31
N ASN A 216 10.84 -6.52 -0.99
CA ASN A 216 11.67 -7.56 -1.62
C ASN A 216 11.00 -8.17 -2.85
N ARG A 217 9.68 -8.32 -2.87
CA ARG A 217 8.94 -8.96 -3.99
C ARG A 217 9.02 -8.15 -5.29
N SER A 218 9.07 -8.81 -6.44
CA SER A 218 8.88 -8.13 -7.73
C SER A 218 7.49 -7.49 -7.84
N THR A 219 7.35 -6.58 -8.79
CA THR A 219 6.04 -6.09 -9.24
C THR A 219 5.77 -6.53 -10.67
N ASP A 220 4.50 -6.61 -11.02
CA ASP A 220 4.09 -6.81 -12.41
C ASP A 220 4.24 -5.55 -13.29
N ARG A 221 3.73 -5.61 -14.53
CA ARG A 221 3.79 -4.49 -15.47
C ARG A 221 2.91 -3.30 -15.08
N SER A 222 1.99 -3.49 -14.13
CA SER A 222 1.16 -2.44 -13.55
C SER A 222 1.74 -1.89 -12.23
N GLY A 223 2.83 -2.47 -11.72
CA GLY A 223 3.46 -2.04 -10.46
C GLY A 223 2.84 -2.70 -9.21
N PHE A 224 2.06 -3.77 -9.36
CA PHE A 224 1.48 -4.50 -8.23
C PHE A 224 2.35 -5.69 -7.84
N PHE A 225 2.65 -5.82 -6.54
CA PHE A 225 3.38 -6.97 -6.01
C PHE A 225 2.44 -8.11 -5.59
N THR A 226 1.42 -7.86 -4.76
CA THR A 226 0.60 -8.97 -4.23
C THR A 226 -0.23 -9.68 -5.30
N PRO A 227 -1.03 -8.99 -6.13
CA PRO A 227 -1.78 -9.63 -7.20
C PRO A 227 -0.89 -10.49 -8.12
N HIS A 228 0.33 -10.03 -8.40
CA HIS A 228 1.35 -10.80 -9.11
C HIS A 228 1.79 -12.05 -8.33
N THR A 229 2.08 -11.90 -7.03
CA THR A 229 2.61 -12.99 -6.21
C THR A 229 1.62 -14.08 -5.80
N VAL A 230 0.31 -13.85 -5.89
CA VAL A 230 -0.72 -14.88 -5.62
C VAL A 230 -0.50 -16.15 -6.44
N LEU A 231 0.09 -16.01 -7.62
CA LEU A 231 0.35 -17.11 -8.56
C LEU A 231 1.63 -17.91 -8.24
N TRP A 232 2.43 -17.49 -7.25
CA TRP A 232 3.69 -18.14 -6.90
C TRP A 232 3.55 -18.96 -5.61
N ASP A 233 4.23 -20.10 -5.57
CA ASP A 233 4.30 -20.94 -4.36
C ASP A 233 5.39 -20.47 -3.39
N GLU A 234 6.37 -19.70 -3.87
CA GLU A 234 7.50 -19.22 -3.07
C GLU A 234 7.85 -17.78 -3.43
N VAL A 235 7.96 -16.92 -2.41
CA VAL A 235 8.28 -15.49 -2.55
C VAL A 235 9.18 -15.02 -1.40
N PRO A 236 9.96 -13.94 -1.58
CA PRO A 236 10.74 -13.39 -0.48
C PRO A 236 9.83 -12.81 0.59
N LEU A 237 10.25 -12.99 1.84
CA LEU A 237 9.64 -12.34 2.98
C LEU A 237 10.10 -10.88 3.06
N GLU A 238 9.27 -10.07 3.68
CA GLU A 238 9.45 -8.63 3.73
C GLU A 238 10.13 -8.23 5.06
N PRO A 239 11.13 -7.34 5.04
CA PRO A 239 11.94 -7.04 6.23
C PRO A 239 11.33 -5.94 7.11
N TYR A 240 10.19 -5.39 6.71
CA TYR A 240 9.51 -4.29 7.38
C TYR A 240 8.34 -4.79 8.25
N GLY A 241 7.68 -3.86 8.94
CA GLY A 241 6.60 -4.18 9.87
C GLY A 241 7.11 -4.66 11.22
N ALA A 242 6.26 -4.56 12.23
CA ALA A 242 6.56 -5.05 13.57
C ALA A 242 6.35 -6.57 13.66
N HIS A 243 5.39 -7.10 12.92
CA HIS A 243 5.01 -8.51 12.93
C HIS A 243 4.86 -9.05 11.50
N ASP A 244 5.28 -10.29 11.27
CA ASP A 244 5.05 -11.04 10.04
C ASP A 244 4.67 -12.46 10.45
N ARG A 245 3.40 -12.83 10.20
CA ARG A 245 2.85 -14.14 10.61
C ARG A 245 3.46 -15.29 9.81
N SER A 246 4.10 -15.02 8.68
CA SER A 246 4.72 -16.06 7.82
C SER A 246 5.74 -16.92 8.56
N TRP A 247 6.36 -16.38 9.61
CA TRP A 247 7.36 -17.09 10.43
C TRP A 247 6.76 -18.17 11.33
N ASP A 248 5.49 -18.01 11.72
CA ASP A 248 4.81 -18.86 12.68
C ASP A 248 3.66 -19.67 12.04
N ASP A 249 3.38 -19.46 10.74
CA ASP A 249 2.27 -20.11 10.05
C ASP A 249 2.65 -21.53 9.57
N PRO A 250 1.93 -22.59 10.00
CA PRO A 250 2.25 -23.96 9.61
C PRO A 250 2.09 -24.26 8.11
N SER A 251 1.34 -23.44 7.37
CA SER A 251 1.22 -23.51 5.91
C SER A 251 2.39 -22.89 5.16
N ILE A 252 3.36 -22.29 5.85
CA ILE A 252 4.50 -21.60 5.23
C ILE A 252 5.81 -22.19 5.77
N GLU A 253 6.68 -22.64 4.87
CA GLU A 253 8.06 -22.99 5.17
C GLU A 253 8.96 -21.79 4.88
N VAL A 254 9.70 -21.32 5.87
CA VAL A 254 10.71 -20.27 5.67
C VAL A 254 12.08 -20.88 5.36
N ARG A 255 12.69 -20.42 4.28
CA ARG A 255 13.97 -20.93 3.76
C ARG A 255 15.01 -19.81 3.61
N CYS A 256 16.26 -20.17 3.85
CA CYS A 256 17.44 -19.33 3.66
C CYS A 256 18.41 -20.04 2.71
N GLY A 257 18.27 -19.76 1.42
CA GLY A 257 18.91 -20.56 0.38
C GLY A 257 18.28 -21.95 0.32
N ASP A 258 19.12 -23.00 0.38
CA ASP A 258 18.63 -24.38 0.34
C ASP A 258 18.16 -24.90 1.70
N GLU A 259 18.50 -24.22 2.79
CA GLU A 259 18.22 -24.64 4.16
C GLU A 259 16.88 -24.10 4.68
N THR A 260 16.10 -24.94 5.35
CA THR A 260 14.95 -24.49 6.16
C THR A 260 15.48 -23.74 7.37
N SER A 261 14.94 -22.53 7.61
CA SER A 261 15.42 -21.66 8.68
C SER A 261 14.30 -21.32 9.66
N GLN A 262 14.60 -21.43 10.96
CA GLN A 262 13.83 -20.79 12.02
C GLN A 262 14.58 -19.53 12.42
N ALA A 263 14.67 -18.53 11.54
CA ALA A 263 15.44 -17.34 11.88
C ALA A 263 14.72 -16.53 12.96
N GLU A 264 15.33 -16.42 14.14
CA GLU A 264 14.81 -15.64 15.28
C GLU A 264 14.69 -14.14 14.95
N ASP A 265 15.56 -13.61 14.07
CA ASP A 265 15.66 -12.18 13.74
C ASP A 265 15.07 -11.79 12.38
N ARG A 266 14.24 -12.66 11.78
CA ARG A 266 13.68 -12.49 10.43
C ARG A 266 14.71 -12.23 9.33
N GLN A 267 15.91 -12.74 9.52
CA GLN A 267 17.04 -12.60 8.59
C GLN A 267 17.76 -13.93 8.46
N CYS A 268 18.29 -14.23 7.28
CA CYS A 268 19.12 -15.40 7.12
C CYS A 268 20.45 -15.24 7.89
N PRO A 269 21.07 -16.35 8.35
CA PRO A 269 22.27 -16.29 9.19
C PRO A 269 23.46 -15.55 8.58
N ASP A 270 23.55 -15.49 7.25
CA ASP A 270 24.61 -14.79 6.53
C ASP A 270 24.40 -13.27 6.42
N GLY A 271 23.21 -12.77 6.79
CA GLY A 271 22.80 -11.37 6.65
C GLY A 271 22.72 -10.86 5.20
N VAL A 272 22.89 -11.74 4.21
CA VAL A 272 22.94 -11.38 2.77
C VAL A 272 21.83 -12.08 1.99
N THR A 273 21.52 -13.32 2.31
CA THR A 273 20.43 -14.08 1.69
C THR A 273 19.10 -13.57 2.21
N LEU A 274 18.14 -13.37 1.29
CA LEU A 274 16.78 -13.01 1.68
C LEU A 274 16.00 -14.26 2.13
N PRO A 275 15.31 -14.22 3.28
CA PRO A 275 14.42 -15.30 3.66
C PRO A 275 13.26 -15.38 2.65
N ARG A 276 12.90 -16.61 2.26
CA ARG A 276 11.78 -16.90 1.35
C ARG A 276 10.74 -17.74 2.07
N GLY A 277 9.47 -17.39 1.93
CA GLY A 277 8.37 -18.22 2.40
C GLY A 277 7.83 -19.06 1.25
N ARG A 278 7.64 -20.34 1.49
CA ARG A 278 7.10 -21.32 0.55
C ARG A 278 5.84 -21.97 1.10
N LEU A 279 4.79 -22.06 0.30
CA LEU A 279 3.56 -22.77 0.69
C LEU A 279 3.81 -24.27 0.91
N ARG A 280 3.32 -24.76 2.04
CA ARG A 280 3.29 -26.18 2.44
C ARG A 280 1.91 -26.75 2.17
N TRP A 281 1.70 -27.19 0.93
CA TRP A 281 0.44 -27.78 0.48
C TRP A 281 0.02 -29.05 1.24
N ASP A 282 0.95 -29.67 1.97
CA ASP A 282 0.72 -30.86 2.80
C ASP A 282 0.26 -30.53 4.24
N ALA A 283 0.26 -29.26 4.65
CA ALA A 283 -0.13 -28.83 5.99
C ALA A 283 -1.59 -29.25 6.31
N GLN A 284 -1.80 -29.74 7.54
CA GLN A 284 -3.09 -30.36 7.94
C GLN A 284 -3.81 -29.59 9.03
N GLU A 285 -3.13 -28.63 9.66
CA GLU A 285 -3.65 -27.78 10.72
C GLU A 285 -4.85 -26.97 10.19
N PRO A 286 -5.93 -26.79 10.98
CA PRO A 286 -7.12 -26.08 10.51
C PRO A 286 -6.83 -24.68 9.95
N ASP A 287 -5.99 -23.90 10.64
CA ASP A 287 -5.62 -22.55 10.19
C ASP A 287 -4.78 -22.58 8.90
N ALA A 288 -3.90 -23.58 8.75
CA ALA A 288 -3.13 -23.78 7.52
C ALA A 288 -4.07 -24.11 6.34
N LYS A 289 -5.04 -25.01 6.55
CA LYS A 289 -6.02 -25.36 5.52
C LYS A 289 -6.83 -24.16 5.08
N ALA A 290 -7.34 -23.38 6.03
CA ALA A 290 -8.10 -22.16 5.73
C ALA A 290 -7.28 -21.16 4.91
N HIS A 291 -6.00 -20.98 5.23
CA HIS A 291 -5.10 -20.12 4.45
C HIS A 291 -4.90 -20.67 3.02
N LEU A 292 -4.59 -21.96 2.88
CA LEU A 292 -4.38 -22.60 1.57
C LEU A 292 -5.65 -22.56 0.70
N GLU A 293 -6.83 -22.78 1.29
CA GLU A 293 -8.12 -22.65 0.62
C GLU A 293 -8.32 -21.23 0.08
N ALA A 294 -8.06 -20.20 0.90
CA ALA A 294 -8.21 -18.80 0.48
C ALA A 294 -7.19 -18.39 -0.61
N VAL A 295 -5.97 -18.91 -0.56
CA VAL A 295 -4.98 -18.75 -1.66
C VAL A 295 -5.50 -19.40 -2.94
N CYS A 296 -6.08 -20.59 -2.85
CA CYS A 296 -6.64 -21.28 -4.00
C CYS A 296 -7.85 -20.55 -4.62
N GLU A 297 -8.72 -19.97 -3.80
CA GLU A 297 -9.81 -19.11 -4.26
C GLU A 297 -9.27 -17.88 -4.99
N SER A 298 -8.23 -17.24 -4.45
CA SER A 298 -7.58 -16.08 -5.06
C SER A 298 -6.94 -16.42 -6.41
N ARG A 299 -6.27 -17.58 -6.52
CA ARG A 299 -5.71 -18.08 -7.79
C ARG A 299 -6.80 -18.40 -8.81
N ALA A 300 -7.88 -19.06 -8.38
CA ALA A 300 -9.01 -19.37 -9.24
C ALA A 300 -9.65 -18.09 -9.80
N TRP A 301 -9.83 -17.07 -8.94
CA TRP A 301 -10.33 -15.77 -9.35
C TRP A 301 -9.41 -15.08 -10.38
N LEU A 302 -8.09 -15.03 -10.14
CA LEU A 302 -7.15 -14.43 -11.09
C LEU A 302 -7.20 -15.15 -12.45
N LEU A 303 -7.14 -16.48 -12.45
CA LEU A 303 -7.21 -17.28 -13.69
C LEU A 303 -8.53 -17.08 -14.44
N ALA A 304 -9.65 -16.90 -13.74
CA ALA A 304 -10.93 -16.61 -14.38
C ALA A 304 -10.96 -15.24 -15.09
N HIS A 305 -10.08 -14.31 -14.70
CA HIS A 305 -9.97 -12.98 -15.29
C HIS A 305 -8.76 -12.80 -16.21
N LEU A 306 -7.90 -13.81 -16.39
CA LEU A 306 -6.84 -13.73 -17.40
C LEU A 306 -7.42 -13.77 -18.82
N ALA A 307 -6.69 -13.15 -19.75
CA ALA A 307 -6.85 -13.39 -21.19
C ALA A 307 -6.63 -14.88 -21.53
N LEU A 308 -7.19 -15.35 -22.65
CA LEU A 308 -7.24 -16.78 -22.99
C LEU A 308 -5.85 -17.44 -23.07
N ASP A 309 -4.89 -16.74 -23.66
CA ASP A 309 -3.48 -17.16 -23.72
C ASP A 309 -2.84 -17.19 -22.32
N GLY A 310 -3.09 -16.17 -21.50
CA GLY A 310 -2.64 -16.12 -20.11
C GLY A 310 -3.14 -17.29 -19.26
N ARG A 311 -4.41 -17.70 -19.44
CA ARG A 311 -4.97 -18.89 -18.76
C ARG A 311 -4.20 -20.16 -19.09
N ALA A 312 -3.83 -20.34 -20.35
CA ALA A 312 -3.08 -21.51 -20.78
C ALA A 312 -1.67 -21.51 -20.18
N THR A 313 -0.99 -20.36 -20.19
CA THR A 313 0.35 -20.18 -19.62
C THR A 313 0.39 -20.49 -18.12
N LEU A 314 -0.65 -20.09 -17.38
CA LEU A 314 -0.68 -20.18 -15.92
C LEU A 314 -1.57 -21.31 -15.37
N ALA A 315 -2.11 -22.19 -16.22
CA ALA A 315 -3.00 -23.27 -15.79
C ALA A 315 -2.37 -24.20 -14.73
N SER A 316 -1.05 -24.42 -14.81
CA SER A 316 -0.33 -25.28 -13.88
C SER A 316 -0.27 -24.75 -12.44
N VAL A 317 -0.49 -23.45 -12.23
CA VAL A 317 -0.53 -22.80 -10.90
C VAL A 317 -1.66 -23.36 -10.02
N MET A 318 -2.71 -23.94 -10.62
CA MET A 318 -3.80 -24.60 -9.89
C MET A 318 -3.54 -26.05 -9.51
N ALA A 319 -2.46 -26.67 -10.01
CA ALA A 319 -2.21 -28.09 -9.78
C ALA A 319 -2.16 -28.47 -8.28
N PRO A 320 -1.63 -27.64 -7.36
CA PRO A 320 -1.72 -27.92 -5.92
C PRO A 320 -3.15 -27.83 -5.37
N CYS A 321 -3.91 -26.82 -5.81
CA CYS A 321 -5.29 -26.57 -5.37
C CYS A 321 -6.31 -27.64 -5.78
N GLN A 322 -5.99 -28.48 -6.76
CA GLN A 322 -6.87 -29.57 -7.21
C GLN A 322 -6.66 -30.88 -6.46
N LYS A 323 -5.58 -30.99 -5.68
CA LYS A 323 -5.18 -32.23 -4.97
C LYS A 323 -5.59 -32.23 -3.50
N ASN A 324 -5.91 -31.06 -2.97
CA ASN A 324 -6.35 -30.83 -1.60
C ASN A 324 -7.87 -30.71 -1.54
#